data_AF-A0A1G7S5G8-F1
#
_entry.id   AF-A0A1G7S5G8-F1
#
_cell.length_a   1.000
_cell.length_b   1.000
_cell.length_c   1.000
_cell.angle_alpha   90.00
_cell.angle_beta   90.00
_cell.angle_gamma   90.00
#
_symmetry.space_group_name_H-M   'P 1'
#
loop_
_entity.id
_entity.type
_entity.pdbx_description
1 polymer ?
#
loop_
_entity_poly.entity_id
_entity_poly.type
_entity_poly.pdbx_seq_one_letter_code
_entity_poly.pdbx_strand_id
1 'polypeptide(L)'
;MDNVNFAVLGCGGIGRRTLEVSKDMDHLTPVAACDRNGVAVDHDVLESRRDSSGSSGTRSVSDGGLDVDELLAATEGNIASDGGTTAASGSGADSDGVKQTGENAGVAASVQADPTEEPIAEIVEASDDIDAVLIALPNFEHDFIPRVADRFADAGYEGVLVDVLKRSRVIDMLDDRTDEFEQQGITFVCGAGATPGFLTGAAAIAAQSFVEVHEVEIWWGVGLKSGYEDNRGTVREDIAHLPEYDIDDAREMSDAEIEAVIDEYDGVIEFEDMEHADDVLLERAGICDAEDVTVGGILDVTSDEKPTTTTVRVTGTTFDGETGTNTFELDDATSMAANVNGPALGYLKAGVRRNRAGEYGVFGPADLMPGF
;
A
#
# COMPACT_ATOMS: atom_id res chain seq x y z
N MET A 1 -6.73 -14.16 20.31
CA MET A 1 -5.65 -13.16 20.35
C MET A 1 -4.96 -13.01 19.00
N ASP A 2 -5.30 -13.83 18.00
CA ASP A 2 -4.68 -13.76 16.67
C ASP A 2 -5.53 -13.06 15.61
N ASN A 3 -6.82 -12.81 15.88
CA ASN A 3 -7.69 -12.10 14.95
C ASN A 3 -7.35 -10.60 14.94
N VAL A 4 -7.41 -10.02 13.75
CA VAL A 4 -7.13 -8.62 13.47
C VAL A 4 -8.31 -8.05 12.69
N ASN A 5 -9.02 -7.11 13.32
CA ASN A 5 -9.97 -6.27 12.62
C ASN A 5 -9.19 -5.18 11.90
N PHE A 6 -9.31 -5.07 10.58
CA PHE A 6 -8.57 -4.05 9.84
C PHE A 6 -9.47 -3.22 8.93
N ALA A 7 -9.01 -1.99 8.67
CA ALA A 7 -9.60 -1.07 7.72
C ALA A 7 -8.73 -0.91 6.47
N VAL A 8 -9.35 -0.59 5.33
CA VAL A 8 -8.66 -0.20 4.10
C VAL A 8 -9.05 1.21 3.69
N LEU A 9 -8.09 2.13 3.66
CA LEU A 9 -8.29 3.45 3.09
C LEU A 9 -7.88 3.42 1.62
N GLY A 10 -8.83 3.69 0.72
CA GLY A 10 -8.61 3.72 -0.72
C GLY A 10 -8.95 2.39 -1.40
N CYS A 11 -10.17 2.26 -1.92
CA CYS A 11 -10.60 1.08 -2.68
C CYS A 11 -10.28 1.17 -4.19
N GLY A 12 -9.11 1.69 -4.54
CA GLY A 12 -8.54 1.61 -5.90
C GLY A 12 -7.92 0.23 -6.18
N GLY A 13 -7.05 0.15 -7.20
CA GLY A 13 -6.40 -1.12 -7.60
C GLY A 13 -5.76 -1.86 -6.42
N ILE A 14 -4.88 -1.20 -5.65
CA ILE A 14 -4.22 -1.81 -4.49
C ILE A 14 -5.21 -2.17 -3.39
N GLY A 15 -6.05 -1.25 -2.91
CA GLY A 15 -6.94 -1.54 -1.78
C GLY A 15 -7.98 -2.63 -2.07
N ARG A 16 -8.47 -2.73 -3.31
CA ARG A 16 -9.32 -3.85 -3.73
C ARG A 16 -8.59 -5.19 -3.68
N ARG A 17 -7.35 -5.23 -4.16
CA ARG A 17 -6.54 -6.45 -4.09
C ARG A 17 -6.18 -6.80 -2.65
N THR A 18 -6.00 -5.81 -1.76
CA THR A 18 -5.89 -6.05 -0.31
C THR A 18 -7.13 -6.79 0.21
N LEU A 19 -8.32 -6.28 -0.09
CA LEU A 19 -9.58 -6.92 0.32
C LEU A 19 -9.72 -8.33 -0.26
N GLU A 20 -9.43 -8.51 -1.55
CA GLU A 20 -9.49 -9.81 -2.22
C GLU A 20 -8.53 -10.84 -1.58
N VAL A 21 -7.27 -10.47 -1.36
CA VAL A 21 -6.25 -11.33 -0.73
C VAL A 21 -6.61 -11.65 0.72
N SER A 22 -7.24 -10.72 1.44
CA SER A 22 -7.63 -10.94 2.83
C SER A 22 -8.65 -12.07 3.01
N LYS A 23 -9.43 -12.43 1.98
CA LYS A 23 -10.37 -13.56 2.01
C LYS A 23 -9.69 -14.91 2.20
N ASP A 24 -8.42 -15.01 1.80
CA ASP A 24 -7.62 -16.22 1.95
C ASP A 24 -6.85 -16.24 3.29
N MET A 25 -7.09 -15.29 4.19
CA MET A 25 -6.40 -15.15 5.48
C MET A 25 -7.36 -15.28 6.67
N ASP A 26 -7.40 -16.47 7.29
CA ASP A 26 -8.33 -16.82 8.40
C ASP A 26 -8.32 -15.89 9.64
N HIS A 27 -7.30 -15.04 9.78
CA HIS A 27 -7.07 -14.21 10.96
C HIS A 27 -7.24 -12.71 10.70
N LEU A 28 -7.53 -12.31 9.47
CA LEU A 28 -7.80 -10.93 9.10
C LEU A 28 -9.29 -10.77 8.79
N THR A 29 -9.92 -9.77 9.38
CA THR A 29 -11.32 -9.45 9.13
C THR A 29 -11.42 -7.99 8.70
N PRO A 30 -11.76 -7.71 7.43
CA PRO A 30 -12.01 -6.35 7.01
C PRO A 30 -13.31 -5.86 7.65
N VAL A 31 -13.23 -4.79 8.44
CA VAL A 31 -14.38 -4.22 9.18
C VAL A 31 -14.74 -2.82 8.71
N ALA A 32 -13.84 -2.16 7.99
CA ALA A 32 -14.09 -0.87 7.38
C ALA A 32 -13.34 -0.71 6.05
N ALA A 33 -13.93 0.00 5.11
CA ALA A 33 -13.28 0.34 3.85
C ALA A 33 -13.84 1.65 3.32
N CYS A 34 -13.00 2.47 2.68
CA CYS A 34 -13.49 3.70 2.06
C CYS A 34 -12.79 4.03 0.74
N ASP A 35 -13.46 4.82 -0.08
CA ASP A 35 -12.85 5.61 -1.14
C ASP A 35 -13.30 7.06 -1.02
N ARG A 36 -13.08 7.89 -2.04
CA ARG A 36 -13.44 9.32 -1.99
C ARG A 36 -14.96 9.59 -1.97
N ASN A 37 -15.79 8.61 -2.30
CA ASN A 37 -17.23 8.78 -2.49
C ASN A 37 -18.06 8.21 -1.31
N GLY A 38 -17.48 7.29 -0.52
CA GLY A 38 -18.21 6.66 0.57
C GLY A 38 -17.36 5.81 1.48
N VAL A 39 -18.00 5.35 2.56
CA VAL A 39 -17.41 4.49 3.58
C VAL A 39 -18.36 3.33 3.88
N ALA A 40 -17.79 2.14 4.06
CA ALA A 40 -18.48 0.97 4.58
C ALA A 40 -17.87 0.62 5.94
N VAL A 41 -18.72 0.49 6.97
CA VAL A 41 -18.30 0.11 8.33
C VAL A 41 -19.25 -0.97 8.87
N ASP A 42 -18.68 -2.10 9.29
CA ASP A 42 -19.43 -3.14 10.00
C ASP A 42 -19.53 -2.80 11.49
N HIS A 43 -20.52 -1.97 11.84
CA HIS A 43 -20.78 -1.58 13.22
C HIS A 43 -21.18 -2.77 14.11
N ASP A 44 -21.83 -3.80 13.56
CA ASP A 44 -22.25 -4.96 14.34
C ASP A 44 -21.03 -5.72 14.89
N VAL A 45 -19.98 -5.89 14.07
CA VAL A 45 -18.73 -6.49 14.52
C VAL A 45 -18.00 -5.61 15.54
N LEU A 46 -17.89 -4.30 15.28
CA LEU A 46 -17.20 -3.37 16.17
C LEU A 46 -17.91 -3.29 17.54
N GLU A 47 -19.22 -3.09 17.57
CA GLU A 47 -20.02 -3.02 18.80
C GLU A 47 -19.99 -4.35 19.58
N SER A 48 -20.11 -5.49 18.90
CA SER A 48 -20.07 -6.80 19.56
C SER A 48 -18.72 -7.09 20.22
N ARG A 49 -17.64 -6.45 19.77
CA ARG A 49 -16.30 -6.55 20.35
C ARG A 49 -16.20 -5.72 21.61
N ARG A 50 -16.69 -4.47 21.62
CA ARG A 50 -16.80 -3.61 22.81
C ARG A 50 -17.46 -4.35 23.97
N ASP A 51 -18.59 -5.00 23.71
CA ASP A 51 -19.36 -5.75 24.71
C ASP A 51 -18.65 -7.02 25.22
N SER A 52 -17.79 -7.63 24.39
CA SER A 52 -17.08 -8.87 24.72
C SER A 52 -15.76 -8.68 25.47
N SER A 53 -15.25 -7.45 25.55
CA SER A 53 -14.05 -7.09 26.33
C SER A 53 -14.15 -7.43 27.83
N GLY A 54 -15.34 -7.80 28.33
CA GLY A 54 -15.59 -8.32 29.67
C GLY A 54 -15.60 -9.85 29.86
N SER A 55 -15.45 -10.68 28.81
CA SER A 55 -15.53 -12.14 28.94
C SER A 55 -14.63 -12.88 27.95
N SER A 56 -13.67 -13.65 28.47
CA SER A 56 -12.66 -14.46 27.76
C SER A 56 -13.23 -15.69 27.01
N GLY A 57 -14.20 -15.48 26.13
CA GLY A 57 -14.78 -16.52 25.28
C GLY A 57 -14.16 -16.55 23.90
N THR A 58 -13.60 -17.70 23.50
CA THR A 58 -13.19 -17.98 22.12
C THR A 58 -14.40 -17.89 21.19
N ARG A 59 -14.45 -16.91 20.28
CA ARG A 59 -15.48 -16.83 19.22
C ARG A 59 -15.03 -17.61 17.98
N SER A 60 -16.01 -18.22 17.31
CA SER A 60 -15.88 -18.92 16.03
C SER A 60 -15.85 -17.90 14.87
N VAL A 61 -14.99 -18.16 13.87
CA VAL A 61 -14.59 -17.28 12.76
C VAL A 61 -15.52 -17.41 11.55
N SER A 62 -16.82 -17.11 11.66
CA SER A 62 -17.68 -17.32 10.47
C SER A 62 -18.95 -16.48 10.33
N ASP A 63 -19.13 -15.34 10.99
CA ASP A 63 -20.34 -14.50 10.78
C ASP A 63 -20.09 -13.01 11.15
N GLY A 64 -19.03 -12.38 10.63
CA GLY A 64 -18.81 -10.95 10.83
C GLY A 64 -17.69 -10.38 9.97
N GLY A 65 -17.83 -9.11 9.56
CA GLY A 65 -16.95 -8.38 8.67
C GLY A 65 -17.73 -7.89 7.45
N LEU A 66 -17.12 -6.97 6.70
CA LEU A 66 -17.66 -6.55 5.42
C LEU A 66 -17.79 -7.75 4.46
N ASP A 67 -18.90 -7.84 3.74
CA ASP A 67 -19.04 -8.74 2.59
C ASP A 67 -18.12 -8.23 1.48
N VAL A 68 -16.92 -8.83 1.41
CA VAL A 68 -15.88 -8.45 0.46
C VAL A 68 -16.31 -8.69 -0.97
N ASP A 69 -17.05 -9.77 -1.27
CA ASP A 69 -17.44 -10.06 -2.65
C ASP A 69 -18.43 -9.02 -3.17
N GLU A 70 -19.36 -8.57 -2.32
CA GLU A 70 -20.27 -7.47 -2.64
C GLU A 70 -19.53 -6.13 -2.81
N LEU A 71 -18.60 -5.81 -1.90
CA LEU A 71 -17.82 -4.57 -1.97
C LEU A 71 -16.91 -4.53 -3.21
N LEU A 72 -16.32 -5.67 -3.59
CA LEU A 72 -15.55 -5.80 -4.83
C LEU A 72 -16.41 -5.63 -6.07
N ALA A 73 -17.64 -6.13 -6.07
CA ALA A 73 -18.59 -5.90 -7.16
C ALA A 73 -19.01 -4.41 -7.25
N ALA A 74 -19.29 -3.78 -6.11
CA ALA A 74 -19.69 -2.37 -6.03
C ALA A 74 -18.60 -1.40 -6.52
N THR A 75 -17.34 -1.72 -6.21
CA THR A 75 -16.20 -0.90 -6.61
C THR A 75 -15.76 -1.16 -8.05
N GLU A 76 -16.24 -2.22 -8.73
CA GLU A 76 -15.87 -2.59 -10.10
C GLU A 76 -16.07 -1.44 -11.09
N GLY A 77 -14.98 -1.03 -11.75
CA GLY A 77 -14.98 0.09 -12.69
C GLY A 77 -14.90 1.50 -12.08
N ASN A 78 -14.91 1.68 -10.75
CA ASN A 78 -14.63 2.99 -10.12
C ASN A 78 -13.12 3.24 -9.93
N ILE A 79 -12.28 2.64 -10.79
CA ILE A 79 -10.83 2.63 -10.60
C ILE A 79 -10.16 3.91 -11.17
N ALA A 80 -10.90 4.72 -11.93
CA ALA A 80 -10.44 5.96 -12.56
C ALA A 80 -10.83 7.22 -11.73
N SER A 81 -10.48 7.22 -10.46
CA SER A 81 -10.82 8.27 -9.52
C SER A 81 -9.57 9.05 -9.12
N ASP A 82 -9.05 9.85 -10.05
CA ASP A 82 -7.95 10.80 -9.83
C ASP A 82 -8.18 11.64 -8.57
N GLY A 83 -7.13 11.86 -7.78
CA GLY A 83 -7.09 12.80 -6.66
C GLY A 83 -7.26 14.28 -7.05
N GLY A 84 -7.86 14.56 -8.21
CA GLY A 84 -8.14 15.90 -8.72
C GLY A 84 -9.61 16.28 -8.54
N THR A 85 -9.84 17.38 -7.83
CA THR A 85 -11.15 18.02 -7.69
C THR A 85 -11.67 18.55 -9.03
N THR A 86 -12.42 17.76 -9.80
CA THR A 86 -13.39 18.31 -10.77
C THR A 86 -14.49 17.31 -11.13
N ALA A 87 -15.73 17.70 -10.82
CA ALA A 87 -16.94 17.06 -11.32
C ALA A 87 -17.15 17.37 -12.81
N ALA A 88 -17.34 16.34 -13.65
CA ALA A 88 -17.84 16.50 -15.01
C ALA A 88 -18.99 15.51 -15.27
N SER A 89 -20.18 16.08 -15.44
CA SER A 89 -21.44 15.38 -15.74
C SER A 89 -21.48 14.84 -17.17
N GLY A 90 -21.77 13.54 -17.34
CA GLY A 90 -22.06 12.94 -18.64
C GLY A 90 -23.12 11.84 -18.54
N SER A 91 -24.33 12.12 -19.03
CA SER A 91 -25.48 11.21 -19.04
C SER A 91 -25.48 10.27 -20.25
N GLY A 92 -25.69 8.97 -20.04
CA GLY A 92 -26.05 8.01 -21.10
C GLY A 92 -26.51 6.67 -20.52
N ALA A 93 -27.70 6.21 -20.92
CA ALA A 93 -28.44 5.11 -20.30
C ALA A 93 -28.35 3.75 -21.06
N ASP A 94 -28.55 2.69 -20.27
CA ASP A 94 -28.99 1.31 -20.54
C ASP A 94 -28.06 0.30 -21.26
N SER A 95 -27.44 -0.61 -20.49
CA SER A 95 -27.85 -2.03 -20.37
C SER A 95 -26.89 -2.85 -19.46
N ASP A 96 -27.45 -3.78 -18.68
CA ASP A 96 -26.85 -4.88 -17.87
C ASP A 96 -25.37 -4.76 -17.47
N GLY A 97 -25.14 -4.46 -16.18
CA GLY A 97 -23.80 -4.34 -15.57
C GLY A 97 -23.34 -2.88 -15.52
N VAL A 98 -24.08 -2.03 -14.81
CA VAL A 98 -23.82 -0.58 -14.81
C VAL A 98 -22.60 -0.28 -13.94
N LYS A 99 -21.44 -0.08 -14.58
CA LYS A 99 -20.35 0.75 -14.07
C LYS A 99 -20.96 2.12 -13.72
N GLN A 100 -21.23 2.36 -12.43
CA GLN A 100 -21.80 3.63 -12.01
C GLN A 100 -20.70 4.68 -12.02
N THR A 101 -20.93 5.77 -12.73
CA THR A 101 -20.15 7.01 -12.61
C THR A 101 -21.05 8.06 -11.97
N GLY A 102 -20.56 8.75 -10.93
CA GLY A 102 -21.32 9.74 -10.16
C GLY A 102 -21.15 9.61 -8.64
N GLU A 103 -21.93 10.36 -7.86
CA GLU A 103 -21.89 10.41 -6.37
C GLU A 103 -22.13 9.04 -5.69
N ASN A 104 -22.70 8.07 -6.42
CA ASN A 104 -22.92 6.69 -5.95
C ASN A 104 -21.96 5.68 -6.59
N ALA A 105 -20.81 6.12 -7.12
CA ALA A 105 -19.79 5.23 -7.67
C ALA A 105 -18.81 4.79 -6.56
N GLY A 106 -18.25 3.58 -6.69
CA GLY A 106 -17.22 3.11 -5.75
C GLY A 106 -17.79 2.45 -4.51
N VAL A 107 -17.17 2.70 -3.35
CA VAL A 107 -17.64 2.17 -2.08
C VAL A 107 -19.09 2.58 -1.83
N ALA A 108 -19.48 3.81 -2.15
CA ALA A 108 -20.86 4.29 -2.04
C ALA A 108 -21.89 3.50 -2.89
N ALA A 109 -21.45 2.68 -3.85
CA ALA A 109 -22.34 1.79 -4.60
C ALA A 109 -22.70 0.51 -3.83
N SER A 110 -21.95 0.19 -2.77
CA SER A 110 -22.18 -0.98 -1.92
C SER A 110 -23.41 -0.78 -1.06
N VAL A 111 -24.19 -1.84 -0.85
CA VAL A 111 -25.33 -1.82 0.08
C VAL A 111 -24.91 -1.71 1.54
N GLN A 112 -23.62 -1.91 1.82
CA GLN A 112 -23.00 -1.85 3.15
C GLN A 112 -22.40 -0.47 3.44
N ALA A 113 -22.47 0.45 2.48
CA ALA A 113 -21.81 1.74 2.54
C ALA A 113 -22.79 2.91 2.63
N ASP A 114 -22.31 3.99 3.22
CA ASP A 114 -22.95 5.28 3.21
C ASP A 114 -22.12 6.26 2.33
N PRO A 115 -22.77 7.04 1.44
CA PRO A 115 -22.09 8.09 0.70
C PRO A 115 -21.71 9.23 1.64
N THR A 116 -20.47 9.72 1.52
CA THR A 116 -19.95 10.78 2.39
C THR A 116 -18.85 11.58 1.70
N GLU A 117 -18.74 12.86 2.07
CA GLU A 117 -17.63 13.73 1.65
C GLU A 117 -16.43 13.64 2.60
N GLU A 118 -16.58 13.00 3.78
CA GLU A 118 -15.52 12.86 4.79
C GLU A 118 -15.20 11.38 5.15
N PRO A 119 -14.97 10.49 4.17
CA PRO A 119 -14.87 9.04 4.38
C PRO A 119 -13.76 8.62 5.35
N ILE A 120 -12.60 9.29 5.31
CA ILE A 120 -11.50 9.02 6.24
C ILE A 120 -11.87 9.44 7.66
N ALA A 121 -12.61 10.54 7.83
CA ALA A 121 -13.03 11.01 9.15
C ALA A 121 -13.97 9.99 9.81
N GLU A 122 -14.88 9.40 9.05
CA GLU A 122 -15.80 8.37 9.56
C GLU A 122 -15.08 7.08 9.97
N ILE A 123 -14.03 6.66 9.26
CA ILE A 123 -13.19 5.54 9.71
C ILE A 123 -12.43 5.89 11.00
N VAL A 124 -11.91 7.12 11.10
CA VAL A 124 -11.25 7.61 12.33
C VAL A 124 -12.23 7.60 13.50
N GLU A 125 -13.48 8.02 13.31
CA GLU A 125 -14.53 7.97 14.34
C GLU A 125 -14.89 6.54 14.77
N ALA A 126 -14.78 5.56 13.86
CA ALA A 126 -15.03 4.15 14.14
C ALA A 126 -13.80 3.39 14.68
N SER A 127 -12.66 4.05 14.87
CA SER A 127 -11.35 3.39 14.99
C SER A 127 -11.06 2.65 16.31
N ASP A 128 -11.84 2.87 17.37
CA ASP A 128 -11.58 2.26 18.71
C ASP A 128 -11.46 0.72 18.69
N ASP A 129 -12.15 0.05 17.75
CA ASP A 129 -12.17 -1.43 17.65
C ASP A 129 -11.46 -1.96 16.39
N ILE A 130 -10.70 -1.10 15.71
CA ILE A 130 -9.92 -1.42 14.51
C ILE A 130 -8.46 -1.65 14.93
N ASP A 131 -8.00 -2.89 14.86
CA ASP A 131 -6.63 -3.25 15.26
C ASP A 131 -5.56 -2.66 14.31
N ALA A 132 -5.90 -2.46 13.03
CA ALA A 132 -4.99 -1.93 12.03
C ALA A 132 -5.69 -1.20 10.85
N VAL A 133 -5.01 -0.25 10.23
CA VAL A 133 -5.47 0.47 9.04
C VAL A 133 -4.41 0.35 7.95
N LEU A 134 -4.79 -0.21 6.80
CA LEU A 134 -3.96 -0.22 5.60
C LEU A 134 -4.34 0.97 4.71
N ILE A 135 -3.36 1.83 4.45
CA ILE A 135 -3.50 3.05 3.66
C ILE A 135 -3.06 2.76 2.22
N ALA A 136 -4.03 2.42 1.37
CA ALA A 136 -3.86 2.16 -0.07
C ALA A 136 -4.24 3.40 -0.91
N LEU A 137 -3.94 4.59 -0.39
CA LEU A 137 -4.20 5.86 -1.05
C LEU A 137 -2.97 6.28 -1.86
N PRO A 138 -3.16 6.86 -3.06
CA PRO A 138 -2.04 7.46 -3.78
C PRO A 138 -1.54 8.69 -3.02
N ASN A 139 -0.22 8.93 -3.04
CA ASN A 139 0.40 10.04 -2.32
C ASN A 139 0.89 11.14 -3.28
N PHE A 140 -0.05 11.72 -4.04
CA PHE A 140 0.24 12.82 -4.97
C PHE A 140 0.61 14.14 -4.27
N GLU A 141 0.29 14.26 -2.98
CA GLU A 141 0.81 15.31 -2.12
C GLU A 141 1.74 14.65 -1.11
N HIS A 142 3.01 15.08 -1.04
CA HIS A 142 4.04 14.40 -0.25
C HIS A 142 3.68 14.21 1.23
N ASP A 143 2.81 15.04 1.79
CA ASP A 143 2.38 15.01 3.18
C ASP A 143 0.97 14.42 3.39
N PHE A 144 0.32 13.88 2.36
CA PHE A 144 -1.04 13.34 2.51
C PHE A 144 -1.10 12.15 3.46
N ILE A 145 -0.26 11.13 3.28
CA ILE A 145 -0.20 9.98 4.20
C ILE A 145 0.20 10.40 5.62
N PRO A 146 1.26 11.21 5.85
CA PRO A 146 1.55 11.75 7.17
C PRO A 146 0.38 12.47 7.83
N ARG A 147 -0.36 13.31 7.09
CA ARG A 147 -1.55 14.01 7.62
C ARG A 147 -2.70 13.03 7.93
N VAL A 148 -2.87 11.96 7.16
CA VAL A 148 -3.85 10.91 7.49
C VAL A 148 -3.46 10.26 8.82
N ALA A 149 -2.18 9.95 9.03
CA ALA A 149 -1.69 9.40 10.29
C ALA A 149 -1.91 10.38 11.46
N ASP A 150 -1.68 11.68 11.26
CA ASP A 150 -1.95 12.73 12.26
C ASP A 150 -3.44 12.73 12.67
N ARG A 151 -4.38 12.52 11.73
CA ARG A 151 -5.81 12.45 12.05
C ARG A 151 -6.17 11.28 12.96
N PHE A 152 -5.51 10.13 12.80
CA PHE A 152 -5.68 9.00 13.72
C PHE A 152 -5.07 9.30 15.09
N ALA A 153 -3.86 9.87 15.14
CA ALA A 153 -3.19 10.26 16.37
C ALA A 153 -4.02 11.31 17.17
N ASP A 154 -4.53 12.33 16.49
CA ASP A 154 -5.39 13.38 17.07
C ASP A 154 -6.71 12.83 17.63
N ALA A 155 -7.21 11.74 17.06
CA ALA A 155 -8.41 11.04 17.54
C ALA A 155 -8.14 10.09 18.71
N GLY A 156 -6.88 9.91 19.12
CA GLY A 156 -6.49 8.99 20.18
C GLY A 156 -6.51 7.53 19.74
N TYR A 157 -6.32 7.26 18.45
CA TYR A 157 -6.20 5.90 17.93
C TYR A 157 -4.97 5.19 18.52
N GLU A 158 -5.19 4.02 19.12
CA GLU A 158 -4.14 3.10 19.56
C GLU A 158 -4.17 1.85 18.66
N GLY A 159 -3.17 1.67 17.81
CA GLY A 159 -3.15 0.55 16.88
C GLY A 159 -2.08 0.65 15.80
N VAL A 160 -2.35 0.08 14.63
CA VAL A 160 -1.36 -0.03 13.55
C VAL A 160 -1.79 0.74 12.33
N LEU A 161 -0.89 1.54 11.77
CA LEU A 161 -1.05 2.14 10.45
C LEU A 161 -0.02 1.52 9.51
N VAL A 162 -0.43 1.12 8.30
CA VAL A 162 0.49 0.54 7.30
C VAL A 162 0.26 1.20 5.96
N ASP A 163 1.32 1.64 5.30
CA ASP A 163 1.25 2.12 3.92
C ASP A 163 2.09 1.25 2.96
N VAL A 164 1.93 1.53 1.67
CA VAL A 164 2.72 0.91 0.58
C VAL A 164 3.41 1.97 -0.27
N LEU A 165 3.87 3.05 0.36
CA LEU A 165 4.50 4.19 -0.31
C LEU A 165 5.81 3.84 -1.01
N LYS A 166 6.09 4.54 -2.12
CA LYS A 166 7.34 4.39 -2.88
C LYS A 166 8.43 5.41 -2.54
N ARG A 167 8.09 6.66 -2.22
CA ARG A 167 9.03 7.80 -2.23
C ARG A 167 9.76 8.03 -0.92
N SER A 168 11.08 8.26 -1.00
CA SER A 168 12.00 8.47 0.14
C SER A 168 11.59 9.64 1.03
N ARG A 169 11.23 10.78 0.42
CA ARG A 169 10.89 12.00 1.16
C ARG A 169 9.77 11.84 2.19
N VAL A 170 8.85 10.90 1.97
CA VAL A 170 7.72 10.70 2.88
C VAL A 170 8.15 9.97 4.16
N ILE A 171 9.19 9.14 4.08
CA ILE A 171 9.74 8.41 5.22
C ILE A 171 10.30 9.37 6.26
N ASP A 172 11.06 10.39 5.85
CA ASP A 172 11.58 11.43 6.75
C ASP A 172 10.45 12.15 7.50
N MET A 173 9.34 12.45 6.81
CA MET A 173 8.19 13.10 7.42
C MET A 173 7.49 12.19 8.44
N LEU A 174 7.49 10.88 8.22
CA LEU A 174 6.98 9.92 9.20
C LEU A 174 7.93 9.78 10.38
N ASP A 175 9.24 9.75 10.16
CA ASP A 175 10.24 9.63 11.23
C ASP A 175 10.17 10.82 12.21
N ASP A 176 9.90 12.03 11.72
CA ASP A 176 9.63 13.22 12.55
C ASP A 176 8.45 13.03 13.54
N ARG A 177 7.55 12.07 13.29
CA ARG A 177 6.37 11.76 14.12
C ARG A 177 6.61 10.60 15.10
N THR A 178 7.79 10.00 15.12
CA THR A 178 8.09 8.82 15.96
C THR A 178 7.71 9.04 17.42
N ASP A 179 8.16 10.14 18.04
CA ASP A 179 7.87 10.45 19.44
C ASP A 179 6.37 10.61 19.72
N GLU A 180 5.62 11.16 18.76
CA GLU A 180 4.17 11.32 18.87
C GLU A 180 3.45 9.98 18.76
N PHE A 181 3.80 9.15 17.77
CA PHE A 181 3.23 7.81 17.62
C PHE A 181 3.55 6.92 18.82
N GLU A 182 4.75 7.03 19.39
CA GLU A 182 5.09 6.33 20.65
C GLU A 182 4.19 6.75 21.81
N GLN A 183 3.89 8.04 21.94
CA GLN A 183 3.02 8.57 22.99
C GLN A 183 1.56 8.16 22.82
N GLN A 184 1.08 8.06 21.57
CA GLN A 184 -0.29 7.68 21.24
C GLN A 184 -0.49 6.16 21.10
N GLY A 185 0.54 5.34 21.31
CA GLY A 185 0.41 3.88 21.16
C GLY A 185 0.20 3.43 19.71
N ILE A 186 0.70 4.21 18.74
CA ILE A 186 0.64 3.90 17.31
C ILE A 186 1.92 3.20 16.86
N THR A 187 1.76 2.10 16.13
CA THR A 187 2.84 1.44 15.40
C THR A 187 2.62 1.70 13.92
N PHE A 188 3.43 2.56 13.31
CA PHE A 188 3.37 2.86 11.88
C PHE A 188 4.34 1.97 11.12
N VAL A 189 3.90 1.29 10.06
CA VAL A 189 4.75 0.51 9.16
C VAL A 189 4.75 1.15 7.77
N CYS A 190 5.85 1.82 7.43
CA CYS A 190 6.01 2.55 6.17
C CYS A 190 6.62 1.66 5.07
N GLY A 191 6.22 1.87 3.82
CA GLY A 191 6.79 1.23 2.64
C GLY A 191 6.62 -0.29 2.64
N ALA A 192 5.44 -0.81 2.99
CA ALA A 192 5.21 -2.25 3.19
C ALA A 192 4.79 -3.00 1.90
N GLY A 193 5.10 -2.49 0.72
CA GLY A 193 4.68 -3.05 -0.57
C GLY A 193 5.64 -4.09 -1.15
N ALA A 194 5.92 -3.99 -2.45
CA ALA A 194 6.90 -4.83 -3.14
C ALA A 194 8.31 -4.25 -3.01
N THR A 195 8.45 -3.01 -3.46
CA THR A 195 9.61 -2.15 -3.29
C THR A 195 9.01 -0.75 -3.09
N PRO A 196 9.34 -0.06 -1.99
CA PRO A 196 9.87 -0.64 -0.77
C PRO A 196 8.90 -1.70 -0.21
N GLY A 197 9.43 -2.62 0.59
CA GLY A 197 8.65 -3.69 1.22
C GLY A 197 9.35 -5.03 1.15
N PHE A 198 8.83 -5.90 0.30
CA PHE A 198 9.33 -7.26 0.14
C PHE A 198 10.82 -7.31 -0.23
N LEU A 199 11.23 -6.51 -1.23
CA LEU A 199 12.61 -6.48 -1.71
C LEU A 199 13.55 -5.79 -0.72
N THR A 200 13.11 -4.73 -0.04
CA THR A 200 13.88 -4.08 1.04
C THR A 200 14.15 -5.06 2.19
N GLY A 201 13.14 -5.81 2.61
CA GLY A 201 13.29 -6.85 3.64
C GLY A 201 14.21 -7.99 3.18
N ALA A 202 14.12 -8.40 1.91
CA ALA A 202 15.01 -9.39 1.33
C ALA A 202 16.47 -8.89 1.29
N ALA A 203 16.69 -7.62 0.93
CA ALA A 203 18.00 -6.99 0.95
C ALA A 203 18.60 -6.96 2.36
N ALA A 204 17.80 -6.60 3.37
CA ALA A 204 18.22 -6.59 4.77
C ALA A 204 18.67 -7.98 5.27
N ILE A 205 18.00 -9.05 4.82
CA ILE A 205 18.41 -10.43 5.11
C ILE A 205 19.69 -10.80 4.35
N ALA A 206 19.76 -10.47 3.06
CA ALA A 206 20.92 -10.79 2.21
C ALA A 206 22.21 -10.09 2.67
N ALA A 207 22.09 -8.88 3.22
CA ALA A 207 23.19 -8.07 3.75
C ALA A 207 23.96 -8.75 4.90
N GLN A 208 23.31 -9.64 5.66
CA GLN A 208 23.90 -10.29 6.84
C GLN A 208 25.13 -11.18 6.55
N SER A 209 25.43 -11.43 5.27
CA SER A 209 26.63 -12.18 4.85
C SER A 209 27.88 -11.30 4.74
N PHE A 210 27.72 -9.98 4.75
CA PHE A 210 28.76 -9.02 4.46
C PHE A 210 29.14 -8.23 5.70
N VAL A 211 30.43 -7.89 5.83
CA VAL A 211 30.93 -6.96 6.84
C VAL A 211 30.82 -5.50 6.38
N GLU A 212 30.65 -5.30 5.08
CA GLU A 212 30.46 -4.02 4.40
C GLU A 212 29.63 -4.29 3.14
N VAL A 213 28.50 -3.61 2.99
CA VAL A 213 27.67 -3.60 1.78
C VAL A 213 28.16 -2.45 0.91
N HIS A 214 28.34 -2.71 -0.39
CA HIS A 214 28.81 -1.72 -1.36
C HIS A 214 27.70 -1.23 -2.27
N GLU A 215 26.68 -2.06 -2.50
CA GLU A 215 25.65 -1.76 -3.50
C GLU A 215 24.41 -2.62 -3.25
N VAL A 216 23.24 -2.00 -3.39
CA VAL A 216 21.94 -2.67 -3.47
C VAL A 216 21.26 -2.24 -4.77
N GLU A 217 21.13 -3.18 -5.71
CA GLU A 217 20.47 -2.95 -7.00
C GLU A 217 19.07 -3.60 -6.97
N ILE A 218 18.02 -2.80 -7.09
CA ILE A 218 16.65 -3.27 -7.29
C ILE A 218 16.25 -3.05 -8.74
N TRP A 219 15.84 -4.12 -9.42
CA TRP A 219 15.35 -4.07 -10.79
C TRP A 219 13.99 -4.75 -10.89
N TRP A 220 12.94 -3.97 -11.11
CA TRP A 220 11.56 -4.48 -11.16
C TRP A 220 11.04 -4.65 -12.59
N GLY A 221 10.02 -5.51 -12.72
CA GLY A 221 9.32 -5.75 -13.98
C GLY A 221 7.83 -5.83 -13.74
N VAL A 222 7.07 -4.98 -14.40
CA VAL A 222 5.60 -4.92 -14.26
C VAL A 222 4.95 -5.08 -15.62
N GLY A 223 4.21 -6.19 -15.78
CA GLY A 223 3.15 -6.32 -16.76
C GLY A 223 1.81 -6.07 -16.09
N LEU A 224 0.90 -5.36 -16.75
CA LEU A 224 -0.38 -4.95 -16.18
C LEU A 224 -1.46 -6.02 -16.40
N LYS A 225 -1.42 -7.09 -15.61
CA LYS A 225 -2.39 -8.20 -15.67
C LYS A 225 -3.87 -7.79 -15.50
N SER A 226 -4.15 -6.69 -14.81
CA SER A 226 -5.51 -6.15 -14.69
C SER A 226 -5.80 -5.05 -15.73
N GLY A 227 -4.90 -4.85 -16.69
CA GLY A 227 -4.97 -3.82 -17.72
C GLY A 227 -4.57 -2.43 -17.22
N TYR A 228 -4.33 -1.53 -18.17
CA TYR A 228 -3.97 -0.13 -17.93
C TYR A 228 -5.03 0.62 -17.10
N GLU A 229 -6.31 0.45 -17.43
CA GLU A 229 -7.43 1.14 -16.77
C GLU A 229 -7.44 0.97 -15.24
N ASP A 230 -7.14 -0.24 -14.77
CA ASP A 230 -7.15 -0.58 -13.35
C ASP A 230 -5.90 -0.06 -12.60
N ASN A 231 -4.88 0.39 -13.34
CA ASN A 231 -3.57 0.79 -12.81
C ASN A 231 -3.19 2.24 -13.18
N ARG A 232 -4.10 3.04 -13.76
CA ARG A 232 -3.82 4.41 -14.21
C ARG A 232 -3.11 5.28 -13.17
N GLY A 233 -3.56 5.22 -11.90
CA GLY A 233 -2.93 5.96 -10.82
C GLY A 233 -1.47 5.56 -10.58
N THR A 234 -1.18 4.25 -10.63
CA THR A 234 0.19 3.72 -10.51
C THR A 234 1.03 4.10 -11.73
N VAL A 235 0.49 3.98 -12.95
CA VAL A 235 1.22 4.37 -14.17
C VAL A 235 1.54 5.88 -14.18
N ARG A 236 0.59 6.73 -13.75
CA ARG A 236 0.82 8.17 -13.59
C ARG A 236 1.93 8.44 -12.56
N GLU A 237 1.93 7.73 -11.44
CA GLU A 237 3.00 7.84 -10.44
C GLU A 237 4.36 7.41 -11.01
N ASP A 238 4.42 6.34 -11.80
CA ASP A 238 5.66 5.87 -12.44
C ASP A 238 6.19 6.89 -13.47
N ILE A 239 5.31 7.48 -14.29
CA ILE A 239 5.69 8.54 -15.26
C ILE A 239 6.38 9.73 -14.58
N ALA A 240 6.05 10.05 -13.33
CA ALA A 240 6.71 11.11 -12.56
C ALA A 240 8.20 10.83 -12.24
N HIS A 241 8.72 9.63 -12.57
CA HIS A 241 10.13 9.28 -12.47
C HIS A 241 10.88 9.37 -13.80
N LEU A 242 10.21 9.67 -14.91
CA LEU A 242 10.89 9.97 -16.17
C LEU A 242 11.66 11.29 -16.05
N PRO A 243 12.85 11.42 -16.69
CA PRO A 243 13.68 12.62 -16.59
C PRO A 243 13.00 13.94 -16.97
N GLU A 244 11.96 13.86 -17.80
CA GLU A 244 11.20 15.00 -18.31
C GLU A 244 10.07 15.47 -17.38
N TYR A 245 9.71 14.69 -16.36
CA TYR A 245 8.54 14.92 -15.52
C TYR A 245 8.90 14.90 -14.03
N ASP A 246 8.12 15.61 -13.23
CA ASP A 246 8.04 15.39 -11.79
C ASP A 246 6.61 15.02 -11.35
N ILE A 247 6.40 14.87 -10.03
CA ILE A 247 5.10 14.50 -9.47
C ILE A 247 4.03 15.59 -9.64
N ASP A 248 4.43 16.86 -9.66
CA ASP A 248 3.51 17.96 -9.87
C ASP A 248 3.07 17.98 -11.34
N ASP A 249 4.00 17.76 -12.27
CA ASP A 249 3.70 17.59 -13.70
C ASP A 249 2.73 16.42 -13.91
N ALA A 250 3.08 15.22 -13.43
CA ALA A 250 2.29 14.00 -13.63
C ALA A 250 0.87 14.13 -13.06
N ARG A 251 0.71 14.84 -11.94
CA ARG A 251 -0.59 15.11 -11.31
C ARG A 251 -1.47 16.04 -12.16
N GLU A 252 -0.87 17.02 -12.82
CA GLU A 252 -1.60 18.00 -13.64
C GLU A 252 -1.94 17.49 -15.04
N MET A 253 -1.22 16.49 -15.54
CA MET A 253 -1.50 15.85 -16.83
C MET A 253 -2.91 15.28 -16.87
N SER A 254 -3.59 15.42 -17.99
CA SER A 254 -4.83 14.71 -18.31
C SER A 254 -4.57 13.28 -18.75
N ASP A 255 -5.60 12.43 -18.74
CA ASP A 255 -5.49 11.05 -19.24
C ASP A 255 -4.94 10.98 -20.67
N ALA A 256 -5.34 11.91 -21.54
CA ALA A 256 -4.86 11.97 -22.91
C ALA A 256 -3.37 12.36 -23.01
N GLU A 257 -2.87 13.15 -22.06
CA GLU A 257 -1.44 13.48 -21.97
C GLU A 257 -0.64 12.29 -21.45
N ILE A 258 -1.16 11.57 -20.45
CA ILE A 258 -0.55 10.32 -19.96
C ILE A 258 -0.50 9.27 -21.08
N GLU A 259 -1.60 9.06 -21.81
CA GLU A 259 -1.65 8.16 -22.97
C GLU A 259 -0.65 8.58 -24.06
N ALA A 260 -0.47 9.88 -24.31
CA ALA A 260 0.51 10.36 -25.27
C ALA A 260 1.96 10.06 -24.86
N VAL A 261 2.28 10.13 -23.56
CA VAL A 261 3.58 9.69 -23.04
C VAL A 261 3.74 8.19 -23.27
N ILE A 262 2.77 7.38 -22.86
CA ILE A 262 2.80 5.93 -23.06
C ILE A 262 3.06 5.57 -24.53
N ASP A 263 2.36 6.24 -25.46
CA ASP A 263 2.53 6.03 -26.90
C ASP A 263 3.93 6.42 -27.41
N GLU A 264 4.59 7.41 -26.81
CA GLU A 264 5.97 7.80 -27.16
C GLU A 264 6.98 6.69 -26.87
N TYR A 265 6.72 5.88 -25.84
CA TYR A 265 7.53 4.73 -25.45
C TYR A 265 6.99 3.39 -25.99
N ASP A 266 6.11 3.41 -26.99
CA ASP A 266 5.46 2.22 -27.56
C ASP A 266 4.78 1.32 -26.50
N GLY A 267 4.34 1.92 -25.38
CA GLY A 267 3.73 1.23 -24.25
C GLY A 267 4.69 0.47 -23.33
N VAL A 268 6.01 0.55 -23.55
CA VAL A 268 7.03 -0.10 -22.73
C VAL A 268 8.03 0.94 -22.24
N ILE A 269 7.96 1.27 -20.95
CA ILE A 269 8.73 2.35 -20.34
C ILE A 269 9.81 1.73 -19.43
N GLU A 270 11.05 2.13 -19.65
CA GLU A 270 12.20 1.77 -18.81
C GLU A 270 12.55 2.95 -17.90
N PHE A 271 12.77 2.65 -16.62
CA PHE A 271 13.12 3.60 -15.58
C PHE A 271 14.48 3.27 -15.01
N GLU A 272 15.34 4.27 -14.90
CA GLU A 272 16.65 4.18 -14.28
C GLU A 272 16.71 5.17 -13.11
N ASP A 273 17.36 4.77 -12.01
CA ASP A 273 17.70 5.65 -10.88
C ASP A 273 16.50 6.42 -10.30
N MET A 274 15.42 5.69 -10.01
CA MET A 274 14.19 6.25 -9.46
C MET A 274 14.37 6.67 -8.00
N GLU A 275 13.80 7.83 -7.61
CA GLU A 275 13.59 8.16 -6.18
C GLU A 275 12.76 7.06 -5.53
N HIS A 276 13.31 6.40 -4.51
CA HIS A 276 12.65 5.24 -3.93
C HIS A 276 13.11 4.94 -2.51
N ALA A 277 12.17 4.86 -1.57
CA ALA A 277 12.39 4.79 -0.12
C ALA A 277 13.17 3.56 0.35
N ASP A 278 13.47 2.59 -0.52
CA ASP A 278 14.40 1.50 -0.21
C ASP A 278 15.74 2.05 0.29
N ASP A 279 16.19 3.18 -0.28
CA ASP A 279 17.44 3.86 0.09
C ASP A 279 17.48 4.26 1.58
N VAL A 280 16.54 5.12 1.99
CA VAL A 280 16.42 5.64 3.35
C VAL A 280 16.08 4.52 4.33
N LEU A 281 15.25 3.55 3.93
CA LEU A 281 14.89 2.43 4.80
C LEU A 281 16.07 1.50 5.09
N LEU A 282 16.95 1.24 4.12
CA LEU A 282 18.17 0.45 4.31
C LEU A 282 19.25 1.24 5.07
N GLU A 283 19.40 2.54 4.80
CA GLU A 283 20.31 3.42 5.52
C GLU A 283 19.91 3.55 7.00
N ARG A 284 18.63 3.78 7.28
CA ARG A 284 18.08 3.86 8.64
C ARG A 284 18.32 2.57 9.42
N ALA A 285 18.27 1.41 8.77
CA ALA A 285 18.59 0.11 9.36
C ALA A 285 20.10 -0.14 9.55
N GLY A 286 20.97 0.78 9.09
CA GLY A 286 22.42 0.69 9.21
C GLY A 286 23.06 -0.34 8.27
N ILE A 287 22.44 -0.59 7.11
CA ILE A 287 22.89 -1.61 6.15
C ILE A 287 23.92 -1.05 5.16
N CYS A 288 23.60 0.07 4.51
CA CYS A 288 24.45 0.78 3.54
C CYS A 288 24.08 2.27 3.54
N ASP A 289 24.88 3.12 2.89
CA ASP A 289 24.51 4.52 2.68
C ASP A 289 23.40 4.58 1.61
N ALA A 290 22.52 5.59 1.68
CA ALA A 290 21.41 5.73 0.73
C ALA A 290 21.89 5.83 -0.73
N GLU A 291 23.08 6.42 -0.96
CA GLU A 291 23.69 6.56 -2.29
C GLU A 291 24.15 5.23 -2.93
N ASP A 292 24.25 4.16 -2.14
CA ASP A 292 24.60 2.81 -2.62
C ASP A 292 23.37 2.00 -3.06
N VAL A 293 22.17 2.58 -2.96
CA VAL A 293 20.91 1.93 -3.33
C VAL A 293 20.41 2.51 -4.64
N THR A 294 20.20 1.65 -5.64
CA THR A 294 19.64 2.03 -6.94
C THR A 294 18.38 1.25 -7.24
N VAL A 295 17.35 1.94 -7.72
CA VAL A 295 16.06 1.34 -8.10
C VAL A 295 15.71 1.70 -9.53
N GLY A 296 15.41 0.70 -10.34
CA GLY A 296 14.94 0.87 -11.71
C GLY A 296 14.05 -0.29 -12.13
N GLY A 297 13.54 -0.24 -13.37
CA GLY A 297 12.72 -1.32 -13.88
C GLY A 297 12.02 -1.03 -15.19
N ILE A 298 11.16 -1.96 -15.60
CA ILE A 298 10.43 -1.88 -16.87
C ILE A 298 8.94 -2.09 -16.62
N LEU A 299 8.14 -1.10 -17.07
CA LEU A 299 6.69 -1.16 -17.11
C LEU A 299 6.23 -1.44 -18.55
N ASP A 300 5.53 -2.55 -18.76
CA ASP A 300 4.86 -2.85 -20.02
C ASP A 300 3.35 -2.75 -19.82
N VAL A 301 2.73 -1.68 -20.35
CA VAL A 301 1.28 -1.48 -20.23
C VAL A 301 0.48 -2.27 -21.27
N THR A 302 1.17 -2.92 -22.21
CA THR A 302 0.59 -3.67 -23.33
C THR A 302 0.52 -5.17 -23.07
N SER A 303 1.19 -5.64 -22.01
CA SER A 303 1.33 -7.04 -21.66
C SER A 303 0.97 -7.33 -20.20
N ASP A 304 0.34 -8.48 -19.97
CA ASP A 304 0.10 -9.02 -18.63
C ASP A 304 1.35 -9.76 -18.09
N GLU A 305 2.26 -10.16 -18.98
CA GLU A 305 3.50 -10.84 -18.63
C GLU A 305 4.55 -9.82 -18.18
N LYS A 306 5.33 -10.14 -17.13
CA LYS A 306 6.42 -9.26 -16.70
C LYS A 306 7.44 -9.11 -17.84
N PRO A 307 7.87 -7.88 -18.18
CA PRO A 307 8.88 -7.66 -19.20
C PRO A 307 10.28 -8.10 -18.75
N THR A 308 10.49 -8.25 -17.44
CA THR A 308 11.73 -8.72 -16.84
C THR A 308 11.45 -9.34 -15.47
N THR A 309 12.30 -10.26 -15.03
CA THR A 309 12.25 -10.81 -13.67
C THR A 309 12.60 -9.73 -12.67
N THR A 310 11.75 -9.57 -11.66
CA THR A 310 11.97 -8.62 -10.57
C THR A 310 13.01 -9.16 -9.60
N THR A 311 14.05 -8.38 -9.30
CA THR A 311 15.17 -8.82 -8.48
C THR A 311 15.62 -7.74 -7.50
N VAL A 312 16.27 -8.19 -6.42
CA VAL A 312 17.18 -7.36 -5.63
C VAL A 312 18.53 -8.06 -5.50
N ARG A 313 19.61 -7.33 -5.71
CA ARG A 313 20.99 -7.80 -5.65
C ARG A 313 21.73 -7.01 -4.59
N VAL A 314 22.34 -7.69 -3.64
CA VAL A 314 23.14 -7.07 -2.57
C VAL A 314 24.58 -7.51 -2.73
N THR A 315 25.44 -6.55 -3.06
CA THR A 315 26.88 -6.75 -3.25
C THR A 315 27.64 -6.23 -2.04
N GLY A 316 28.60 -7.02 -1.53
CA GLY A 316 29.38 -6.64 -0.35
C GLY A 316 30.68 -7.41 -0.22
N THR A 317 31.46 -7.07 0.80
CA THR A 317 32.66 -7.80 1.21
C THR A 317 32.36 -8.68 2.41
N THR A 318 32.74 -9.94 2.35
CA THR A 318 32.59 -10.91 3.44
C THR A 318 33.67 -10.76 4.51
N PHE A 319 33.51 -11.41 5.67
CA PHE A 319 34.53 -11.40 6.72
C PHE A 319 35.86 -12.06 6.29
N ASP A 320 35.84 -12.90 5.25
CA ASP A 320 37.03 -13.51 4.65
C ASP A 320 37.76 -12.58 3.66
N GLY A 321 37.21 -11.38 3.39
CA GLY A 321 37.77 -10.39 2.47
C GLY A 321 37.37 -10.60 1.01
N GLU A 322 36.48 -11.55 0.71
CA GLU A 322 35.97 -11.81 -0.64
C GLU A 322 34.78 -10.90 -0.95
N THR A 323 34.73 -10.35 -2.16
CA THR A 323 33.53 -9.66 -2.68
C THR A 323 32.55 -10.68 -3.26
N GLY A 324 31.27 -10.54 -2.91
CA GLY A 324 30.21 -11.40 -3.43
C GLY A 324 28.90 -10.64 -3.60
N THR A 325 27.97 -11.24 -4.35
CA THR A 325 26.62 -10.72 -4.57
C THR A 325 25.60 -11.81 -4.23
N ASN A 326 24.66 -11.48 -3.36
CA ASN A 326 23.46 -12.29 -3.12
C ASN A 326 22.32 -11.74 -3.98
N THR A 327 21.55 -12.61 -4.65
CA THR A 327 20.40 -12.23 -5.47
C THR A 327 19.13 -12.88 -4.95
N PHE A 328 18.06 -12.10 -4.82
CA PHE A 328 16.70 -12.57 -4.57
C PHE A 328 15.82 -12.23 -5.78
N GLU A 329 15.09 -13.22 -6.28
CA GLU A 329 14.30 -13.13 -7.52
C GLU A 329 12.84 -13.46 -7.24
N LEU A 330 11.93 -12.64 -7.75
CA LEU A 330 10.49 -12.92 -7.70
C LEU A 330 10.06 -13.66 -8.95
N ASP A 331 9.34 -14.77 -8.78
CA ASP A 331 8.79 -15.55 -9.90
C ASP A 331 7.91 -14.68 -10.80
N ASP A 332 8.04 -14.84 -12.12
CA ASP A 332 7.33 -14.01 -13.10
C ASP A 332 5.79 -14.19 -13.04
N ALA A 333 5.30 -15.30 -12.48
CA ALA A 333 3.88 -15.53 -12.27
C ALA A 333 3.31 -14.75 -11.06
N THR A 334 4.15 -14.18 -10.20
CA THR A 334 3.72 -13.31 -9.10
C THR A 334 3.46 -11.90 -9.62
N SER A 335 2.19 -11.49 -9.71
CA SER A 335 1.84 -10.15 -10.20
C SER A 335 2.32 -9.04 -9.26
N MET A 336 2.33 -7.79 -9.75
CA MET A 336 2.56 -6.61 -8.91
C MET A 336 1.64 -6.62 -7.67
N ALA A 337 0.33 -6.83 -7.88
CA ALA A 337 -0.63 -6.89 -6.79
C ALA A 337 -0.28 -7.97 -5.74
N ALA A 338 0.11 -9.18 -6.16
CA ALA A 338 0.51 -10.21 -5.21
C ALA A 338 1.74 -9.80 -4.38
N ASN A 339 2.72 -9.18 -5.04
CA ASN A 339 3.96 -8.74 -4.41
C ASN A 339 3.82 -7.44 -3.60
N VAL A 340 2.73 -6.70 -3.74
CA VAL A 340 2.43 -5.53 -2.90
C VAL A 340 1.51 -5.93 -1.75
N ASN A 341 0.34 -6.51 -2.06
CA ASN A 341 -0.71 -6.74 -1.07
C ASN A 341 -0.39 -7.88 -0.09
N GLY A 342 0.29 -8.93 -0.55
CA GLY A 342 0.72 -10.03 0.32
C GLY A 342 1.67 -9.53 1.42
N PRO A 343 2.79 -8.89 1.05
CA PRO A 343 3.71 -8.26 2.01
C PRO A 343 3.03 -7.22 2.89
N ALA A 344 2.18 -6.34 2.34
CA ALA A 344 1.49 -5.32 3.13
C ALA A 344 0.65 -5.93 4.27
N LEU A 345 -0.09 -7.01 3.98
CA LEU A 345 -0.86 -7.74 5.00
C LEU A 345 0.05 -8.50 5.98
N GLY A 346 1.18 -9.04 5.51
CA GLY A 346 2.16 -9.69 6.37
C GLY A 346 2.86 -8.74 7.33
N TYR A 347 3.17 -7.53 6.88
CA TYR A 347 3.72 -6.44 7.70
C TYR A 347 2.67 -5.86 8.64
N LEU A 348 1.40 -5.74 8.20
CA LEU A 348 0.29 -5.38 9.08
C LEU A 348 0.18 -6.34 10.27
N LYS A 349 0.23 -7.66 10.01
CA LYS A 349 0.25 -8.66 11.08
C LYS A 349 1.45 -8.51 12.02
N ALA A 350 2.64 -8.25 11.47
CA ALA A 350 3.85 -8.02 12.26
C ALA A 350 3.75 -6.74 13.12
N GLY A 351 3.22 -5.67 12.55
CA GLY A 351 2.93 -4.41 13.23
C GLY A 351 1.94 -4.61 14.39
N VAL A 352 0.86 -5.35 14.18
CA VAL A 352 -0.14 -5.63 15.22
C VAL A 352 0.48 -6.42 16.37
N ARG A 353 1.35 -7.37 16.05
CA ARG A 353 2.07 -8.13 17.08
C ARG A 353 2.99 -7.24 17.91
N ARG A 354 3.71 -6.30 17.29
CA ARG A 354 4.58 -5.34 17.97
C ARG A 354 3.79 -4.35 18.82
N ASN A 355 2.73 -3.77 18.25
CA ASN A 355 1.83 -2.87 18.95
C ASN A 355 1.29 -3.50 20.25
N ARG A 356 0.79 -4.74 20.16
CA ARG A 356 0.29 -5.51 21.32
C ARG A 356 1.39 -5.86 22.33
N ALA A 357 2.66 -5.82 21.94
CA ALA A 357 3.81 -6.00 22.82
C ALA A 357 4.28 -4.68 23.47
N GLY A 358 3.64 -3.55 23.15
CA GLY A 358 4.05 -2.22 23.63
C GLY A 358 5.18 -1.59 22.82
N GLU A 359 5.39 -2.04 21.58
CA GLU A 359 6.38 -1.49 20.67
C GLU A 359 5.69 -0.57 19.64
N TYR A 360 5.90 0.72 19.81
CA TYR A 360 5.28 1.82 19.07
C TYR A 360 6.32 2.61 18.28
N GLY A 361 5.89 3.59 17.49
CA GLY A 361 6.76 4.40 16.63
C GLY A 361 6.70 3.97 15.17
N VAL A 362 7.70 4.38 14.37
CA VAL A 362 7.78 4.13 12.93
C VAL A 362 8.74 2.97 12.65
N PHE A 363 8.30 2.04 11.80
CA PHE A 363 9.05 0.87 11.39
C PHE A 363 8.98 0.69 9.88
N GLY A 364 10.01 0.07 9.31
CA GLY A 364 10.06 -0.29 7.90
C GLY A 364 10.27 -1.78 7.68
N PRO A 365 10.32 -2.20 6.41
CA PRO A 365 10.51 -3.59 6.01
C PRO A 365 11.91 -4.12 6.35
N ALA A 366 12.91 -3.23 6.51
CA ALA A 366 14.23 -3.60 6.99
C ALA A 366 14.27 -3.87 8.51
N ASP A 367 13.29 -3.35 9.26
CA ASP A 367 13.20 -3.47 10.73
C ASP A 367 12.35 -4.68 11.18
N LEU A 368 11.50 -5.18 10.29
CA LEU A 368 10.44 -6.15 10.59
C LEU A 368 10.58 -7.42 9.75
N MET A 369 10.34 -8.57 10.38
CA MET A 369 10.04 -9.80 9.64
C MET A 369 8.52 -9.89 9.45
N PRO A 370 7.99 -9.93 8.22
CA PRO A 370 6.55 -10.05 7.99
C PRO A 370 6.05 -11.43 8.48
N GLY A 371 4.78 -11.48 8.92
CA GLY A 371 4.13 -12.72 9.34
C GLY A 371 3.24 -13.29 8.24
N PHE A 372 3.40 -14.57 7.90
CA PHE A 372 2.50 -15.29 7.00
C PHE A 372 1.17 -15.64 7.68
#